data_AF-A0A9X1LBX7-F1
#
_entry.id   AF-A0A9X1LBX7-F1
#
_cell.length_a   1.000
_cell.length_b   1.000
_cell.length_c   1.000
_cell.angle_alpha   90.00
_cell.angle_beta   90.00
_cell.angle_gamma   90.00
#
_symmetry.space_group_name_H-M   'P 1'
#
loop_
_entity.id
_entity.type
_entity.pdbx_description
1 polymer ?
#
loop_
_entity_poly.entity_id
_entity_poly.type
_entity_poly.pdbx_seq_one_letter_code
_entity_poly.pdbx_strand_id
1 'polypeptide(L)'
;MPHRLDLLTYLTGEPGPGVASPRVGDPVELRILQGGRMIEAYSAAGQRLGRLPPAERDVLTGLLPAGRLSFSGRIAALIPRLRQEGAGRIHIQVSAG
;
A
#
# COMPACT_ATOMS: atom_id res chain seq x y z
N MET A 1 -18.10 -4.73 18.66
CA MET A 1 -16.73 -5.01 18.20
C MET A 1 -16.34 -3.88 17.26
N PRO A 2 -15.34 -3.03 17.56
CA PRO A 2 -14.91 -2.07 16.55
C PRO A 2 -14.44 -2.87 15.33
N HIS A 3 -14.91 -2.49 14.13
CA HIS A 3 -14.60 -3.18 12.89
C HIS A 3 -13.11 -3.01 12.59
N ARG A 4 -12.30 -3.96 13.04
CA ARG A 4 -10.88 -4.03 12.72
C ARG A 4 -10.73 -4.29 11.22
N LEU A 5 -10.11 -3.37 10.51
CA LEU A 5 -9.74 -3.56 9.11
C LEU A 5 -8.41 -4.30 9.08
N ASP A 6 -8.40 -5.54 8.61
CA ASP A 6 -7.18 -6.26 8.26
C ASP A 6 -7.18 -6.49 6.73
N LEU A 7 -6.33 -5.74 6.03
CA LEU A 7 -6.23 -5.75 4.57
C LEU A 7 -4.90 -6.36 4.14
N LEU A 8 -4.95 -7.41 3.32
CA LEU A 8 -3.81 -7.95 2.58
C LEU A 8 -4.04 -7.68 1.10
N THR A 9 -3.15 -6.90 0.48
CA THR A 9 -3.27 -6.53 -0.94
C THR A 9 -1.89 -6.42 -1.58
N TYR A 10 -1.84 -6.03 -2.86
CA TYR A 10 -0.61 -5.79 -3.60
C TYR A 10 -0.60 -4.39 -4.21
N LEU A 11 0.60 -3.87 -4.45
CA LEU A 11 0.80 -2.57 -5.06
C LEU A 11 0.93 -2.70 -6.58
N THR A 12 0.40 -1.70 -7.26
CA THR A 12 0.54 -1.48 -8.70
C THR A 12 1.30 -0.19 -8.97
N GLY A 13 1.76 -0.04 -10.21
CA GLY A 13 2.65 1.05 -10.61
C GLY A 13 4.09 0.79 -10.19
N GLU A 14 5.00 1.56 -10.79
CA GLU A 14 6.43 1.48 -10.48
C GLU A 14 6.77 2.31 -9.24
N PRO A 15 7.70 1.84 -8.39
CA PRO A 15 8.23 2.63 -7.28
C PRO A 15 8.82 3.97 -7.78
N GLY A 16 8.77 4.99 -6.93
CA GLY A 16 9.39 6.28 -7.23
C GLY A 16 10.92 6.18 -7.39
N PRO A 17 11.55 7.16 -8.07
CA PRO A 17 13.00 7.22 -8.18
C PRO A 17 13.62 7.34 -6.77
N GLY A 18 14.67 6.55 -6.53
CA GLY A 18 15.41 6.57 -5.26
C GLY A 18 14.86 5.64 -4.17
N VAL A 19 13.77 4.90 -4.42
CA VAL A 19 13.30 3.85 -3.49
C VAL A 19 14.42 2.83 -3.28
N ALA A 20 14.92 2.74 -2.04
CA ALA A 20 15.82 1.66 -1.65
C ALA A 20 15.09 0.32 -1.83
N SER A 21 15.79 -0.73 -2.27
CA SER A 21 15.20 -2.05 -2.54
C SER A 21 14.32 -2.52 -1.37
N PRO A 22 12.99 -2.56 -1.53
CA PRO A 22 12.08 -2.90 -0.45
C PRO A 22 12.32 -4.32 0.06
N ARG A 23 12.07 -4.57 1.34
CA ARG A 23 12.22 -5.87 2.00
C ARG A 23 10.94 -6.30 2.71
N VAL A 24 10.75 -7.60 2.83
CA VAL A 24 9.65 -8.15 3.66
C VAL A 24 9.84 -7.69 5.11
N GLY A 25 8.76 -7.22 5.72
CA GLY A 25 8.75 -6.65 7.06
C GLY A 25 8.93 -5.12 7.10
N ASP A 26 9.36 -4.50 6.00
CA ASP A 26 9.55 -3.05 5.96
C ASP A 26 8.23 -2.31 6.25
N PRO A 27 8.29 -1.21 7.03
CA PRO A 27 7.12 -0.39 7.33
C PRO A 27 6.60 0.29 6.06
N VAL A 28 5.27 0.31 5.94
CA VAL A 28 4.54 0.97 4.86
C VAL A 28 3.47 1.87 5.45
N GLU A 29 3.33 3.06 4.90
CA GLU A 29 2.20 3.94 5.15
C GLU A 29 1.29 3.98 3.91
N LEU A 30 0.03 3.60 4.10
CA LEU A 30 -1.00 3.71 3.08
C LEU A 30 -1.73 5.04 3.23
N ARG A 31 -1.51 5.97 2.30
CA ARG A 31 -2.07 7.33 2.33
C ARG A 31 -3.29 7.43 1.43
N ILE A 32 -4.34 8.04 1.97
CA ILE A 32 -5.60 8.32 1.28
C ILE A 32 -5.52 9.74 0.76
N LEU A 33 -5.48 9.87 -0.56
CA LEU A 33 -5.31 11.14 -1.26
C LEU A 33 -6.60 11.47 -2.04
N GLN A 34 -6.81 12.76 -2.29
CA GLN A 34 -7.92 13.25 -3.12
C GLN A 34 -9.29 12.69 -2.68
N GLY A 35 -9.53 12.62 -1.37
CA GLY A 35 -10.79 12.10 -0.81
C GLY A 35 -11.03 10.61 -1.08
N GLY A 36 -9.98 9.79 -1.22
CA GLY A 36 -10.09 8.35 -1.48
C GLY A 36 -10.10 7.97 -2.96
N ARG A 37 -9.97 8.94 -3.87
CA ARG A 37 -9.81 8.67 -5.31
C ARG A 37 -8.45 8.10 -5.65
N MET A 38 -7.46 8.33 -4.80
CA MET A 38 -6.12 7.79 -4.95
C MET A 38 -5.63 7.28 -3.60
N ILE A 39 -5.15 6.04 -3.57
CA ILE A 39 -4.60 5.44 -2.35
C ILE A 39 -3.22 4.91 -2.70
N GLU A 40 -2.20 5.50 -2.09
CA GLU A 40 -0.79 5.25 -2.39
C GLU A 40 -0.06 4.68 -1.18
N ALA A 41 0.94 3.85 -1.42
CA ALA A 41 1.79 3.29 -0.41
C ALA A 41 3.15 3.98 -0.41
N TYR A 42 3.63 4.33 0.77
CA TYR A 42 4.90 4.99 0.99
C TYR A 42 5.77 4.19 1.96
N SER A 43 7.09 4.21 1.76
CA SER A 43 8.06 3.69 2.72
C SER A 43 8.16 4.61 3.95
N ALA A 44 8.80 4.14 5.02
CA ALA A 44 9.13 5.00 6.17
C ALA A 44 10.00 6.22 5.80
N ALA A 45 10.77 6.15 4.70
CA ALA A 45 11.53 7.28 4.18
C ALA A 45 10.69 8.27 3.36
N GLY A 46 9.35 8.08 3.29
CA GLY A 46 8.45 8.95 2.54
C GLY A 46 8.49 8.74 1.03
N GLN A 47 9.08 7.63 0.56
CA GLN A 47 9.21 7.33 -0.87
C GLN A 47 8.02 6.51 -1.35
N ARG A 48 7.48 6.85 -2.51
CA ARG A 48 6.30 6.16 -3.06
C ARG A 48 6.68 4.75 -3.53
N LEU A 49 6.10 3.73 -2.91
CA LEU A 49 6.29 2.31 -3.26
C LEU A 49 5.34 1.86 -4.36
N GLY A 50 4.17 2.50 -4.49
CA GLY A 50 3.17 2.19 -5.49
C GLY A 50 1.79 2.68 -5.09
N ARG A 51 0.76 2.18 -5.74
CA ARG A 51 -0.65 2.51 -5.46
C ARG A 51 -1.53 1.26 -5.39
N LEU A 52 -2.66 1.37 -4.70
CA LEU A 52 -3.66 0.32 -4.73
C LEU A 52 -4.18 0.09 -6.16
N PRO A 53 -4.46 -1.16 -6.54
CA PRO A 53 -5.22 -1.42 -7.75
C PRO A 53 -6.63 -0.82 -7.64
N PRO A 54 -7.28 -0.47 -8.76
CA PRO A 54 -8.56 0.24 -8.74
C PRO A 54 -9.67 -0.47 -7.96
N ALA A 55 -9.77 -1.80 -8.06
CA ALA A 55 -10.82 -2.56 -7.39
C ALA A 55 -10.67 -2.51 -5.86
N GLU A 56 -9.46 -2.76 -5.34
CA GLU A 56 -9.17 -2.69 -3.91
C GLU A 56 -9.28 -1.27 -3.38
N ARG A 57 -8.93 -0.26 -4.19
CA ARG A 57 -9.18 1.14 -3.86
C ARG A 57 -10.67 1.40 -3.65
N ASP A 58 -11.51 1.00 -4.60
CA ASP A 58 -12.95 1.28 -4.56
C ASP A 58 -13.62 0.62 -3.36
N VAL A 59 -13.24 -0.63 -3.06
CA VAL A 59 -13.68 -1.35 -1.86
C VAL A 59 -13.21 -0.62 -0.60
N LEU A 60 -11.93 -0.26 -0.53
CA LEU A 60 -11.37 0.38 0.67
C LEU A 60 -12.03 1.73 0.93
N THR A 61 -12.23 2.56 -0.10
CA THR A 61 -12.88 3.88 0.01
C THR A 61 -14.29 3.79 0.61
N GLY A 62 -15.05 2.73 0.29
CA GLY A 62 -16.37 2.50 0.90
C GLY A 62 -16.34 2.08 2.37
N LEU A 63 -15.18 1.64 2.88
CA LEU A 63 -14.98 1.14 4.24
C LEU A 63 -14.19 2.11 5.13
N LEU A 64 -13.70 3.22 4.59
CA LEU A 64 -12.87 4.18 5.34
C LEU A 64 -13.69 4.89 6.42
N PRO A 65 -13.21 4.92 7.68
CA PRO A 65 -13.74 5.83 8.68
C PRO A 65 -13.58 7.28 8.22
N ALA A 66 -14.61 8.10 8.41
CA ALA A 66 -14.57 9.52 8.06
C ALA A 66 -13.35 10.21 8.70
N GLY A 67 -12.60 10.96 7.89
CA GLY A 67 -11.44 11.72 8.35
C GLY A 67 -10.14 10.93 8.52
N ARG A 68 -10.12 9.61 8.30
CA ARG A 68 -8.87 8.85 8.31
C ARG A 68 -8.06 9.17 7.04
N LEU A 69 -6.80 9.58 7.22
CA LEU A 69 -5.94 10.01 6.11
C LEU A 69 -4.86 8.99 5.77
N SER A 70 -4.50 8.09 6.70
CA SER A 70 -3.56 7.01 6.42
C SER A 70 -3.76 5.79 7.32
N PHE A 71 -3.14 4.69 6.90
CA PHE A 71 -3.00 3.47 7.66
C PHE A 71 -1.57 2.98 7.67
N SER A 72 -1.15 2.45 8.81
CA SER A 72 0.15 1.81 8.94
C SER A 72 0.07 0.33 8.59
N GLY A 73 1.12 -0.17 7.94
CA GLY A 73 1.23 -1.56 7.55
C GLY A 73 2.69 -1.96 7.36
N ARG A 74 2.87 -3.11 6.71
CA ARG A 74 4.17 -3.68 6.43
C ARG A 74 4.15 -4.44 5.11
N ILE A 75 5.32 -4.58 4.49
CA ILE A 75 5.49 -5.46 3.33
C ILE A 75 5.37 -6.91 3.81
N ALA A 76 4.35 -7.62 3.32
CA ALA A 76 4.09 -9.01 3.64
C ALA A 76 4.84 -9.98 2.71
N ALA A 77 4.99 -9.61 1.44
CA ALA A 77 5.71 -10.41 0.46
C ALA A 77 6.24 -9.55 -0.70
N LEU A 78 7.29 -10.05 -1.34
CA LEU A 78 7.85 -9.50 -2.56
C LEU A 78 7.88 -10.61 -3.60
N ILE A 79 7.10 -10.45 -4.67
CA ILE A 79 6.98 -11.47 -5.72
C ILE A 79 7.73 -10.96 -6.97
N PRO A 80 8.85 -11.59 -7.36
CA PRO A 80 9.56 -11.23 -8.59
C PRO A 80 8.63 -11.31 -9.80
N ARG A 81 8.68 -10.31 -10.68
CA ARG A 81 8.00 -10.40 -11.98
C ARG A 81 8.95 -11.05 -12.97
N LEU A 82 8.66 -12.28 -13.36
CA LEU A 82 9.35 -12.91 -14.49
C LEU A 82 9.13 -12.02 -15.73
N ARG A 83 10.22 -11.49 -16.29
CA ARG A 83 10.29 -10.67 -17.54
C ARG A 83 10.06 -9.15 -17.44
N GLN A 84 10.00 -8.54 -16.26
CA GLN A 84 10.07 -7.07 -16.13
C GLN A 84 11.29 -6.66 -15.30
N GLU A 85 12.10 -5.74 -15.83
CA GLU A 85 13.10 -5.03 -15.02
C GLU A 85 12.36 -4.11 -14.02
N GLY A 86 12.60 -4.30 -12.73
CA GLY A 86 11.95 -3.52 -11.67
C GLY A 86 11.83 -4.27 -10.35
N ALA A 87 11.42 -3.54 -9.30
CA ALA A 87 11.06 -4.18 -8.03
C ALA A 87 9.83 -5.07 -8.27
N GLY A 88 9.89 -6.33 -7.82
CA GLY A 88 8.78 -7.28 -7.92
C GLY A 88 7.46 -6.72 -7.37
N ARG A 89 6.36 -7.43 -7.60
CA ARG A 89 5.06 -7.07 -7.03
C ARG A 89 5.15 -7.07 -5.49
N ILE A 90 4.94 -5.91 -4.89
CA ILE A 90 4.96 -5.71 -3.44
C ILE A 90 3.58 -6.04 -2.88
N HIS A 91 3.51 -6.99 -1.95
CA HIS A 91 2.32 -7.29 -1.18
C HIS A 91 2.43 -6.64 0.20
N ILE A 92 1.36 -6.00 0.65
CA ILE A 92 1.31 -5.28 1.92
C ILE A 92 0.19 -5.79 2.80
N GLN A 93 0.45 -5.81 4.10
CA GLN A 93 -0.54 -6.04 5.14
C GLN A 93 -0.76 -4.75 5.91
N VAL A 94 -2.02 -4.33 6.03
CA VAL A 94 -2.44 -3.14 6.77
C VAL A 94 -3.45 -3.57 7.83
N SER A 95 -3.25 -3.12 9.06
CA SER A 95 -4.17 -3.37 10.17
C SER A 95 -4.60 -2.03 10.76
N ALA A 96 -5.91 -1.79 10.84
CA ALA A 96 -6.50 -0.63 11.49
C ALA A 96 -7.47 -1.09 12.59
N GLY A 97 -7.13 -0.75 13.82
CA GLY A 97 -8.02 -0.79 14.98
C GLY A 97 -8.49 0.61 15.36
#